data_AF-A0A7V9UZC3-F1
#
_entry.id   AF-A0A7V9UZC3-F1
#
_cell.length_a   1.000
_cell.length_b   1.000
_cell.length_c   1.000
_cell.angle_alpha   90.00
_cell.angle_beta   90.00
_cell.angle_gamma   90.00
#
_symmetry.space_group_name_H-M   'P 1'
#
loop_
_entity.id
_entity.type
_entity.pdbx_description
1 polymer ?
#
loop_
_entity_poly.entity_id
_entity_poly.type
_entity_poly.pdbx_seq_one_letter_code
_entity_poly.pdbx_strand_id
1 'polypeptide(L)'
;VYDDVRMAAKCGPDIIYLDGAEGGTGAGPHIATEETGIPLMAAIPEARRALEDVGLADEIDLVVAGGIRNGADVAKCLSLGATAVALGHASLMALNCNKEIPGVTDYEGTVGVPAGQCYHCHTGRCPVGITTQDPELRKRLVVEEAAERVYNFLTTLTMELQMLARACGKTNVHSLEPEDLAALTVEASAMARVPLAGTTYTVGQTEREILAEVKRLLAIKAEEELIAGQSADVADLRAVET
;
A
#
# COMPACT_ATOMS: atom_id res chain seq x y z
N VAL A 1 -7.78 -2.04 -10.13
CA VAL A 1 -6.33 -2.16 -9.82
C VAL A 1 -5.63 -3.07 -10.81
N TYR A 2 -5.81 -4.39 -10.77
CA TYR A 2 -5.04 -5.32 -11.61
C TYR A 2 -5.08 -4.95 -13.10
N ASP A 3 -6.28 -4.83 -13.69
CA ASP A 3 -6.41 -4.51 -15.12
C ASP A 3 -5.89 -3.10 -15.46
N ASP A 4 -6.12 -2.12 -14.58
CA ASP A 4 -5.65 -0.75 -14.77
C ASP A 4 -4.12 -0.67 -14.80
N VAL A 5 -3.46 -1.35 -13.84
CA VAL A 5 -1.99 -1.43 -13.76
C VAL A 5 -1.44 -2.20 -14.95
N ARG A 6 -2.07 -3.31 -15.33
CA ARG A 6 -1.69 -4.09 -16.51
C ARG A 6 -1.75 -3.27 -17.80
N MET A 7 -2.78 -2.44 -17.95
CA MET A 7 -2.92 -1.53 -19.09
C MET A 7 -1.89 -0.41 -19.05
N ALA A 8 -1.71 0.22 -17.89
CA ALA A 8 -0.72 1.29 -17.70
C ALA A 8 0.71 0.82 -17.97
N ALA A 9 1.08 -0.37 -17.49
CA ALA A 9 2.41 -0.95 -17.68
C ALA A 9 2.79 -1.10 -19.16
N LYS A 10 1.83 -1.45 -20.03
CA LYS A 10 2.04 -1.58 -21.48
C LYS A 10 2.34 -0.25 -22.18
N CYS A 11 2.08 0.88 -21.53
CA CYS A 11 2.47 2.20 -22.03
C CYS A 11 3.95 2.52 -21.76
N GLY A 12 4.68 1.63 -21.07
CA GLY A 12 6.11 1.78 -20.75
C GLY A 12 6.46 2.93 -19.79
N PRO A 13 5.72 3.16 -18.69
CA PRO A 13 6.15 4.13 -17.69
C PRO A 13 7.34 3.58 -16.89
N ASP A 14 8.23 4.46 -16.41
CA ASP A 14 9.28 4.06 -15.46
C ASP A 14 8.70 3.75 -14.06
N ILE A 15 7.62 4.45 -13.69
CA ILE A 15 6.99 4.37 -12.38
C ILE A 15 5.47 4.28 -12.53
N ILE A 16 4.85 3.42 -11.74
CA ILE A 16 3.41 3.48 -11.44
C ILE A 16 3.23 3.92 -10.00
N TYR A 17 2.50 5.03 -9.82
CA TYR A 17 2.17 5.57 -8.50
C TYR A 17 0.75 5.12 -8.11
N LEU A 18 0.65 4.27 -7.09
CA LEU A 18 -0.59 3.71 -6.57
C LEU A 18 -0.96 4.39 -5.24
N ASP A 19 -2.06 5.14 -5.24
CA ASP A 19 -2.59 5.78 -4.03
C ASP A 19 -3.81 5.01 -3.52
N GLY A 20 -3.81 4.67 -2.23
CA GLY A 20 -4.92 4.00 -1.56
C GLY A 20 -6.06 4.95 -1.22
N ALA A 21 -7.21 4.38 -0.84
CA ALA A 21 -8.37 5.15 -0.37
C ALA A 21 -8.05 6.06 0.83
N GLU A 22 -7.02 5.73 1.59
CA GLU A 22 -6.55 6.45 2.78
C GLU A 22 -5.76 7.74 2.47
N GLY A 23 -5.66 8.12 1.18
CA GLY A 23 -5.04 9.37 0.74
C GLY A 23 -5.74 10.61 1.31
N GLY A 24 -4.94 11.64 1.62
CA GLY A 24 -5.45 12.91 2.14
C GLY A 24 -5.67 13.95 1.04
N THR A 25 -6.65 14.83 1.21
CA THR A 25 -6.84 15.99 0.33
C THR A 25 -7.03 17.28 1.13
N GLY A 26 -6.54 18.40 0.60
CA GLY A 26 -6.80 19.72 1.16
C GLY A 26 -8.23 20.20 0.93
N ALA A 27 -8.85 19.75 -0.17
CA ALA A 27 -10.23 20.06 -0.54
C ALA A 27 -10.77 18.95 -1.45
N GLY A 28 -11.89 18.35 -1.06
CA GLY A 28 -12.57 17.33 -1.86
C GLY A 28 -14.00 17.13 -1.38
N PRO A 29 -14.90 16.62 -2.24
CA PRO A 29 -16.23 16.23 -1.80
C PRO A 29 -16.14 15.10 -0.78
N HIS A 30 -16.78 15.26 0.39
CA HIS A 30 -16.79 14.21 1.43
C HIS A 30 -17.22 12.85 0.89
N ILE A 31 -18.25 12.82 0.04
CA ILE A 31 -18.71 11.58 -0.58
C ILE A 31 -17.63 10.89 -1.42
N ALA A 32 -16.77 11.64 -2.10
CA ALA A 32 -15.69 11.03 -2.87
C ALA A 32 -14.62 10.44 -1.94
N THR A 33 -14.30 11.13 -0.85
CA THR A 33 -13.31 10.66 0.14
C THR A 33 -13.79 9.43 0.91
N GLU A 34 -15.07 9.34 1.25
CA GLU A 34 -15.59 8.23 2.06
C GLU A 34 -16.08 7.02 1.23
N GLU A 35 -16.57 7.24 0.01
CA GLU A 35 -17.26 6.20 -0.78
C GLU A 35 -16.47 5.72 -2.01
N THR A 36 -15.23 6.19 -2.21
CA THR A 36 -14.42 5.79 -3.37
C THR A 36 -13.01 5.34 -2.98
N GLY A 37 -12.39 4.55 -3.85
CA GLY A 37 -11.04 4.02 -3.65
C GLY A 37 -11.04 2.58 -3.16
N ILE A 38 -9.82 2.02 -3.07
CA ILE A 38 -9.57 0.66 -2.59
C ILE A 38 -8.52 0.77 -1.47
N PRO A 39 -8.70 0.07 -0.33
CA PRO A 39 -7.73 0.08 0.74
C PRO A 39 -6.35 -0.30 0.24
N LEU A 40 -5.33 0.47 0.63
CA LEU A 40 -3.98 0.31 0.08
C LEU A 40 -3.46 -1.13 0.21
N MET A 41 -3.64 -1.75 1.38
CA MET A 41 -3.16 -3.11 1.66
C MET A 41 -3.76 -4.17 0.73
N ALA A 42 -4.95 -3.94 0.17
CA ALA A 42 -5.57 -4.82 -0.82
C ALA A 42 -5.14 -4.48 -2.25
N ALA A 43 -4.77 -3.22 -2.52
CA ALA A 43 -4.40 -2.75 -3.84
C ALA A 43 -2.97 -3.17 -4.24
N ILE A 44 -2.00 -3.14 -3.31
CA ILE A 44 -0.59 -3.43 -3.63
C ILE A 44 -0.41 -4.84 -4.25
N PRO A 45 -0.94 -5.93 -3.67
CA PRO A 45 -0.78 -7.27 -4.24
C PRO A 45 -1.42 -7.42 -5.64
N GLU A 46 -2.51 -6.69 -5.90
CA GLU A 46 -3.15 -6.67 -7.21
C GLU A 46 -2.29 -5.95 -8.25
N ALA A 47 -1.67 -4.84 -7.88
CA ALA A 47 -0.76 -4.10 -8.75
C ALA A 47 0.54 -4.88 -9.02
N ARG A 48 1.14 -5.47 -7.97
CA ARG A 48 2.35 -6.28 -8.11
C ARG A 48 2.13 -7.46 -9.06
N ARG A 49 1.05 -8.22 -8.86
CA ARG A 49 0.70 -9.34 -9.75
C ARG A 49 0.46 -8.88 -11.18
N ALA A 50 -0.18 -7.73 -11.38
CA ALA A 50 -0.40 -7.20 -12.73
C ALA A 50 0.90 -6.92 -13.48
N LEU A 51 1.93 -6.42 -12.78
CA LEU A 51 3.27 -6.21 -13.34
C LEU A 51 3.99 -7.53 -13.61
N GLU A 52 3.88 -8.50 -12.71
CA GLU A 52 4.47 -9.84 -12.88
C GLU A 52 3.88 -10.59 -14.07
N ASP A 53 2.56 -10.54 -14.23
CA ASP A 53 1.85 -11.21 -15.32
C ASP A 53 2.18 -10.66 -16.71
N VAL A 54 2.67 -9.42 -16.79
CA VAL A 54 3.17 -8.83 -18.05
C VAL A 54 4.69 -8.87 -18.16
N GLY A 55 5.38 -9.42 -17.16
CA GLY A 55 6.83 -9.54 -17.13
C GLY A 55 7.58 -8.21 -16.93
N LEU A 56 6.93 -7.17 -16.41
CA LEU A 56 7.50 -5.83 -16.24
C LEU A 56 7.78 -5.45 -14.78
N ALA A 57 7.68 -6.40 -13.86
CA ALA A 57 7.77 -6.16 -12.43
C ALA A 57 9.17 -5.77 -11.93
N ASP A 58 10.20 -6.03 -12.73
CA ASP A 58 11.59 -5.62 -12.48
C ASP A 58 11.98 -4.36 -13.27
N GLU A 59 11.12 -3.90 -14.19
CA GLU A 59 11.35 -2.74 -15.06
C GLU A 59 10.58 -1.50 -14.59
N ILE A 60 9.42 -1.69 -13.97
CA ILE A 60 8.53 -0.61 -13.52
C ILE A 60 8.52 -0.54 -12.01
N ASP A 61 8.91 0.61 -11.46
CA ASP A 61 8.86 0.85 -10.03
C ASP A 61 7.42 1.08 -9.56
N LEU A 62 6.98 0.29 -8.57
CA LEU A 62 5.68 0.47 -7.94
C LEU A 62 5.82 1.37 -6.70
N VAL A 63 5.49 2.65 -6.85
CA VAL A 63 5.49 3.61 -5.74
C VAL A 63 4.10 3.65 -5.13
N VAL A 64 3.99 3.52 -3.80
CA VAL A 64 2.69 3.45 -3.12
C VAL A 64 2.50 4.56 -2.10
N ALA A 65 1.25 4.98 -1.91
CA ALA A 65 0.87 6.00 -0.93
C ALA A 65 -0.53 5.73 -0.37
N GLY A 66 -0.85 6.39 0.75
CA GLY A 66 -2.16 6.29 1.41
C GLY A 66 -2.02 5.76 2.84
N GLY A 67 -2.36 6.59 3.83
CA GLY A 67 -2.45 6.16 5.24
C GLY A 67 -1.15 5.73 5.94
N ILE A 68 0.02 5.83 5.32
CA ILE A 68 1.31 5.40 5.89
C ILE A 68 1.80 6.37 6.97
N ARG A 69 2.16 5.83 8.15
CA ARG A 69 2.48 6.65 9.33
C ARG A 69 3.81 6.34 10.02
N ASN A 70 4.35 5.13 9.85
CA ASN A 70 5.51 4.64 10.58
C ASN A 70 6.28 3.58 9.77
N GLY A 71 7.42 3.11 10.29
CA GLY A 71 8.26 2.14 9.58
C GLY A 71 7.61 0.76 9.42
N ALA A 72 6.64 0.39 10.28
CA ALA A 72 5.89 -0.86 10.12
C ALA A 72 4.90 -0.82 8.96
N ASP A 73 4.25 0.31 8.74
CA ASP A 73 3.39 0.52 7.58
C ASP A 73 4.21 0.48 6.29
N VAL A 74 5.43 1.05 6.30
CA VAL A 74 6.38 0.96 5.17
C VAL A 74 6.84 -0.48 4.94
N ALA A 75 7.21 -1.22 5.99
CA ALA A 75 7.64 -2.61 5.89
C ALA A 75 6.56 -3.47 5.24
N LYS A 76 5.29 -3.30 5.64
CA LYS A 76 4.16 -3.99 5.00
C LYS A 76 4.04 -3.66 3.52
N CYS A 77 4.15 -2.38 3.15
CA CYS A 77 4.08 -2.00 1.73
C CYS A 77 5.16 -2.68 0.88
N LEU A 78 6.41 -2.68 1.37
CA LEU A 78 7.52 -3.34 0.70
C LEU A 78 7.30 -4.86 0.62
N SER A 79 6.92 -5.49 1.73
CA SER A 79 6.55 -6.92 1.77
C SER A 79 5.47 -7.28 0.74
N LEU A 80 4.49 -6.40 0.52
CA LEU A 80 3.39 -6.65 -0.43
C LEU A 80 3.76 -6.41 -1.89
N GLY A 81 4.98 -5.94 -2.18
CA GLY A 81 5.50 -5.77 -3.53
C GLY A 81 5.67 -4.33 -4.01
N ALA A 82 5.59 -3.33 -3.12
CA ALA A 82 5.97 -1.96 -3.47
C ALA A 82 7.49 -1.80 -3.58
N THR A 83 7.95 -0.97 -4.52
CA THR A 83 9.36 -0.58 -4.61
C THR A 83 9.67 0.57 -3.66
N ALA A 84 8.77 1.55 -3.53
CA ALA A 84 8.96 2.69 -2.63
C ALA A 84 7.62 3.16 -2.04
N VAL A 85 7.72 3.91 -0.94
CA VAL A 85 6.56 4.41 -0.20
C VAL A 85 6.63 5.92 -0.08
N ALA A 86 5.60 6.61 -0.53
CA ALA A 86 5.47 8.05 -0.45
C ALA A 86 4.66 8.47 0.79
N LEU A 87 5.10 9.57 1.41
CA LEU A 87 4.57 10.07 2.68
C LEU A 87 4.00 11.48 2.53
N GLY A 88 2.68 11.60 2.67
CA GLY A 88 1.97 12.88 2.63
C GLY A 88 1.60 13.38 4.03
N HIS A 89 0.45 12.92 4.55
CA HIS A 89 -0.14 13.45 5.78
C HIS A 89 0.78 13.30 7.01
N ALA A 90 1.47 12.16 7.18
CA ALA A 90 2.41 11.97 8.30
C ALA A 90 3.54 13.01 8.28
N SER A 91 4.04 13.37 7.09
CA SER A 91 5.03 14.44 6.91
C SER A 91 4.45 15.80 7.32
N LEU A 92 3.18 16.08 6.99
CA LEU A 92 2.50 17.31 7.43
C LEU A 92 2.33 17.36 8.96
N MET A 93 2.05 16.22 9.60
CA MET A 93 1.99 16.13 11.07
C MET A 93 3.34 16.46 11.69
N ALA A 94 4.44 15.92 11.15
CA ALA A 94 5.79 16.27 11.58
C ALA A 94 6.12 17.77 11.38
N LEU A 95 5.62 18.38 10.29
CA LEU A 95 5.81 19.81 10.04
C LEU A 95 5.19 20.68 11.13
N ASN A 96 3.94 20.41 11.54
CA ASN A 96 3.18 21.00 12.66
C ASN A 96 1.65 20.82 12.49
N CYS A 97 1.16 20.06 11.50
CA CYS A 97 -0.29 19.92 11.28
C CYS A 97 -0.97 19.53 12.60
N ASN A 98 -2.04 20.25 12.96
CA ASN A 98 -2.78 20.05 14.21
C ASN A 98 -2.03 20.33 15.52
N LYS A 99 -0.77 20.81 15.50
CA LYS A 99 -0.01 21.17 16.70
C LYS A 99 -0.49 22.48 17.29
N GLU A 100 -0.69 22.51 18.61
CA GLU A 100 -0.83 23.75 19.38
C GLU A 100 0.55 24.37 19.63
N ILE A 101 0.70 25.64 19.26
CA ILE A 101 1.92 26.43 19.48
C ILE A 101 1.52 27.61 20.37
N PRO A 102 1.86 27.58 21.66
CA PRO A 102 1.46 28.62 22.62
C PRO A 102 1.83 30.02 22.13
N GLY A 103 0.84 30.92 22.14
CA GLY A 103 1.01 32.31 21.70
C GLY A 103 1.11 32.52 20.18
N VAL A 104 1.05 31.46 19.37
CA VAL A 104 1.12 31.54 17.90
C VAL A 104 -0.16 31.02 17.24
N THR A 105 -0.65 29.86 17.67
CA THR A 105 -1.85 29.25 17.08
C THR A 105 -3.08 29.58 17.90
N ASP A 106 -4.16 29.94 17.22
CA ASP A 106 -5.50 30.07 17.78
C ASP A 106 -6.46 29.23 16.94
N TYR A 107 -6.60 27.95 17.27
CA TYR A 107 -7.44 27.03 16.48
C TYR A 107 -8.93 27.33 16.67
N GLU A 108 -9.38 27.56 17.91
CA GLU A 108 -10.79 27.81 18.20
C GLU A 108 -11.26 29.13 17.58
N GLY A 109 -10.46 30.20 17.67
CA GLY A 109 -10.79 31.48 17.05
C GLY A 109 -10.65 31.50 15.53
N THR A 110 -9.69 30.75 14.97
CA THR A 110 -9.44 30.77 13.51
C THR A 110 -10.36 29.80 12.74
N VAL A 111 -10.57 28.59 13.25
CA VAL A 111 -11.28 27.51 12.55
C VAL A 111 -12.41 26.85 13.36
N GLY A 112 -12.65 27.27 14.62
CA GLY A 112 -13.80 26.83 15.41
C GLY A 112 -13.68 25.43 16.03
N VAL A 113 -12.48 24.84 16.05
CA VAL A 113 -12.19 23.53 16.63
C VAL A 113 -10.89 23.59 17.44
N PRO A 114 -10.66 22.71 18.43
CA PRO A 114 -9.39 22.68 19.13
C PRO A 114 -8.25 22.14 18.24
N ALA A 115 -7.01 22.40 18.65
CA ALA A 115 -5.85 21.75 18.06
C ALA A 115 -5.98 20.21 18.17
N GLY A 116 -5.47 19.46 17.19
CA GLY A 116 -5.66 18.02 17.11
C GLY A 116 -6.91 17.57 16.32
N GLN A 117 -7.87 18.47 16.08
CA GLN A 117 -9.16 18.12 15.43
C GLN A 117 -9.45 18.94 14.16
N CYS A 118 -8.46 19.62 13.61
CA CYS A 118 -8.61 20.44 12.41
C CYS A 118 -8.51 19.61 11.13
N TYR A 119 -9.54 19.70 10.29
CA TYR A 119 -9.59 19.23 8.90
C TYR A 119 -10.07 20.32 7.92
N HIS A 120 -9.90 21.60 8.30
CA HIS A 120 -10.39 22.79 7.58
C HIS A 120 -9.42 23.34 6.53
N CYS A 121 -8.57 22.50 5.95
CA CYS A 121 -7.54 22.89 4.98
C CYS A 121 -8.10 23.71 3.81
N HIS A 122 -9.29 23.32 3.32
CA HIS A 122 -9.99 23.98 2.20
C HIS A 122 -10.34 25.45 2.46
N THR A 123 -10.36 25.90 3.72
CA THR A 123 -10.67 27.28 4.07
C THR A 123 -9.50 28.23 3.84
N GLY A 124 -8.28 27.72 3.67
CA GLY A 124 -7.08 28.54 3.59
C GLY A 124 -6.71 29.24 4.90
N ARG A 125 -7.32 28.89 6.05
CA ARG A 125 -7.10 29.52 7.35
C ARG A 125 -6.28 28.65 8.31
N CYS A 126 -5.31 27.90 7.79
CA CYS A 126 -4.49 26.98 8.59
C CYS A 126 -3.79 27.72 9.75
N PRO A 127 -4.08 27.39 11.03
CA PRO A 127 -3.51 28.13 12.16
C PRO A 127 -1.99 28.00 12.30
N VAL A 128 -1.41 26.93 11.75
CA VAL A 128 0.05 26.63 11.76
C VAL A 128 0.77 27.02 10.47
N GLY A 129 0.07 27.63 9.50
CA GLY A 129 0.72 28.17 8.30
C GLY A 129 1.06 27.15 7.20
N ILE A 130 0.55 25.90 7.26
CA ILE A 130 0.84 24.86 6.26
C ILE A 130 -0.07 25.00 5.03
N THR A 131 -1.40 24.93 5.22
CA THR A 131 -2.39 24.95 4.14
C THR A 131 -3.07 26.32 4.02
N THR A 132 -2.29 27.35 3.71
CA THR A 132 -2.77 28.74 3.60
C THR A 132 -1.93 29.55 2.61
N GLN A 133 -2.57 30.53 1.98
CA GLN A 133 -1.89 31.54 1.15
C GLN A 133 -1.81 32.91 1.85
N ASP A 134 -2.45 33.06 3.02
CA ASP A 134 -2.41 34.28 3.81
C ASP A 134 -0.95 34.57 4.27
N PRO A 135 -0.36 35.72 3.91
CA PRO A 135 1.01 36.07 4.30
C PRO A 135 1.25 36.06 5.81
N GLU A 136 0.26 36.44 6.63
CA GLU A 136 0.39 36.45 8.09
C GLU A 136 0.33 35.05 8.69
N LEU A 137 -0.53 34.17 8.16
CA LEU A 137 -0.59 32.79 8.61
C LEU A 137 0.66 32.00 8.18
N ARG A 138 1.20 32.24 6.97
CA ARG A 138 2.41 31.57 6.48
C ARG A 138 3.64 31.85 7.36
N LYS A 139 3.76 33.03 7.95
CA LYS A 139 4.85 33.38 8.89
C LYS A 139 4.90 32.48 10.13
N ARG A 140 3.81 31.80 10.46
CA ARG A 140 3.74 30.90 11.64
C ARG A 140 4.50 29.60 11.44
N LEU A 141 4.82 29.23 10.19
CA LEU A 141 5.65 28.08 9.88
C LEU A 141 7.12 28.49 9.83
N VAL A 142 7.85 28.22 10.91
CA VAL A 142 9.31 28.37 10.95
C VAL A 142 9.94 27.18 10.22
N VAL A 143 10.50 27.43 9.04
CA VAL A 143 10.92 26.39 8.08
C VAL A 143 12.05 25.53 8.64
N GLU A 144 13.04 26.14 9.27
CA GLU A 144 14.23 25.46 9.79
C GLU A 144 13.86 24.43 10.86
N GLU A 145 13.03 24.84 11.84
CA GLU A 145 12.56 23.93 12.89
C GLU A 145 11.62 22.84 12.34
N ALA A 146 10.80 23.18 11.33
CA ALA A 146 9.89 22.22 10.71
C ALA A 146 10.67 21.17 9.91
N ALA A 147 11.73 21.58 9.21
CA ALA A 147 12.63 20.69 8.50
C ALA A 147 13.34 19.72 9.46
N GLU A 148 13.80 20.20 10.62
CA GLU A 148 14.42 19.33 11.64
C GLU A 148 13.44 18.27 12.17
N ARG A 149 12.17 18.64 12.41
CA ARG A 149 11.14 17.67 12.82
C ARG A 149 10.84 16.63 11.75
N VAL A 150 10.76 17.04 10.48
CA VAL A 150 10.57 16.11 9.36
C VAL A 150 11.79 15.19 9.20
N TYR A 151 13.00 15.72 9.34
CA TYR A 151 14.23 14.92 9.35
C TYR A 151 14.21 13.86 10.45
N ASN A 152 13.84 14.24 11.67
CA ASN A 152 13.72 13.31 12.80
C ASN A 152 12.66 12.23 12.52
N PHE A 153 11.49 12.63 12.00
CA PHE A 153 10.43 11.70 11.62
C PHE A 153 10.89 10.67 10.58
N LEU A 154 11.50 11.11 9.48
CA LEU A 154 11.99 10.23 8.42
C LEU A 154 13.13 9.32 8.92
N THR A 155 13.99 9.84 9.80
CA THR A 155 15.06 9.05 10.42
C THR A 155 14.49 7.94 11.30
N THR A 156 13.53 8.26 12.18
CA THR A 156 12.87 7.26 13.04
C THR A 156 12.13 6.22 12.21
N LEU A 157 11.38 6.65 11.19
CA LEU A 157 10.66 5.76 10.28
C LEU A 157 11.61 4.79 9.56
N THR A 158 12.79 5.28 9.14
CA THR A 158 13.83 4.44 8.53
C THR A 158 14.40 3.43 9.53
N MET A 159 14.66 3.84 10.78
CA MET A 159 15.17 2.96 11.82
C MET A 159 14.16 1.85 12.17
N GLU A 160 12.87 2.18 12.26
CA GLU A 160 11.80 1.21 12.49
C GLU A 160 11.71 0.18 11.36
N LEU A 161 11.76 0.63 10.09
CA LEU A 161 11.79 -0.25 8.93
C LEU A 161 12.99 -1.21 8.98
N GLN A 162 14.19 -0.68 9.24
CA GLN A 162 15.41 -1.48 9.36
C GLN A 162 15.31 -2.50 10.49
N MET A 163 14.71 -2.12 11.62
CA MET A 163 14.49 -3.01 12.76
C MET A 163 13.59 -4.20 12.38
N LEU A 164 12.53 -3.95 11.62
CA LEU A 164 11.62 -5.00 11.15
C LEU A 164 12.27 -5.92 10.11
N ALA A 165 12.98 -5.37 9.12
CA ALA A 165 13.72 -6.18 8.16
C ALA A 165 14.72 -7.12 8.86
N ARG A 166 15.44 -6.62 9.87
CA ARG A 166 16.36 -7.44 10.68
C ARG A 166 15.64 -8.48 11.52
N ALA A 167 14.46 -8.16 12.06
CA ALA A 167 13.65 -9.13 12.81
C ALA A 167 13.19 -10.31 11.91
N CYS A 168 12.97 -10.05 10.62
CA CYS A 168 12.68 -11.07 9.61
C CYS A 168 13.94 -11.73 9.03
N GLY A 169 15.13 -11.44 9.57
CA GLY A 169 16.39 -12.03 9.09
C GLY A 169 16.89 -11.48 7.76
N LYS A 170 16.34 -10.35 7.27
CA LYS A 170 16.72 -9.72 6.00
C LYS A 170 17.81 -8.66 6.23
N THR A 171 18.76 -8.58 5.29
CA THR A 171 19.85 -7.58 5.30
C THR A 171 19.51 -6.34 4.48
N ASN A 172 18.50 -6.43 3.61
CA ASN A 172 17.97 -5.34 2.79
C ASN A 172 16.45 -5.27 2.99
N VAL A 173 15.90 -4.06 3.10
CA VAL A 173 14.46 -3.82 3.26
C VAL A 173 13.66 -4.26 2.04
N HIS A 174 14.26 -4.26 0.85
CA HIS A 174 13.65 -4.76 -0.38
C HIS A 174 13.66 -6.30 -0.48
N SER A 175 14.25 -6.99 0.50
CA SER A 175 14.15 -8.45 0.64
C SER A 175 12.99 -8.87 1.55
N LEU A 176 12.18 -7.92 2.03
CA LEU A 176 10.93 -8.21 2.71
C LEU A 176 9.93 -8.79 1.71
N GLU A 177 9.26 -9.87 2.09
CA GLU A 177 8.33 -10.63 1.25
C GLU A 177 6.97 -10.79 1.94
N PRO A 178 5.90 -11.20 1.22
CA PRO A 178 4.58 -11.41 1.82
C PRO A 178 4.59 -12.43 2.97
N GLU A 179 5.51 -13.41 2.94
CA GLU A 179 5.67 -14.45 3.97
C GLU A 179 6.24 -13.92 5.28
N ASP A 180 6.85 -12.73 5.27
CA ASP A 180 7.30 -12.03 6.47
C ASP A 180 6.13 -11.40 7.24
N LEU A 181 4.92 -11.42 6.67
CA LEU A 181 3.68 -10.93 7.27
C LEU A 181 2.79 -12.09 7.73
N ALA A 182 2.02 -11.84 8.79
CA ALA A 182 1.00 -12.76 9.27
C ALA A 182 -0.32 -12.00 9.47
N ALA A 183 -1.35 -12.40 8.74
CA ALA A 183 -2.69 -11.87 8.93
C ALA A 183 -3.31 -12.43 10.21
N LEU A 184 -3.90 -11.53 11.02
CA LEU A 184 -4.60 -11.92 12.25
C LEU A 184 -6.05 -12.36 12.02
N THR A 185 -6.61 -12.03 10.85
CA THR A 185 -7.97 -12.38 10.47
C THR A 185 -8.03 -12.94 9.06
N VAL A 186 -9.11 -13.68 8.77
CA VAL A 186 -9.36 -14.29 7.46
C VAL A 186 -9.53 -13.20 6.39
N GLU A 187 -10.19 -12.09 6.73
CA GLU A 187 -10.40 -10.95 5.83
C GLU A 187 -9.07 -10.28 5.47
N ALA A 188 -8.19 -10.05 6.45
CA ALA A 188 -6.88 -9.49 6.21
C ALA A 188 -6.03 -10.41 5.32
N SER A 189 -6.08 -11.74 5.54
CA SER A 189 -5.41 -12.72 4.69
C SER A 189 -5.94 -12.68 3.26
N ALA A 190 -7.28 -12.67 3.10
CA ALA A 190 -7.92 -12.64 1.79
C ALA A 190 -7.61 -11.35 1.01
N MET A 191 -7.63 -10.20 1.69
CA MET A 191 -7.42 -8.89 1.09
C MET A 191 -5.95 -8.65 0.75
N ALA A 192 -5.05 -8.82 1.72
CA ALA A 192 -3.63 -8.53 1.58
C ALA A 192 -2.86 -9.70 0.98
N ARG A 193 -3.50 -10.86 0.77
CA ARG A 193 -2.91 -12.05 0.16
C ARG A 193 -1.71 -12.60 0.93
N VAL A 194 -1.75 -12.51 2.26
CA VAL A 194 -0.69 -12.99 3.16
C VAL A 194 -1.17 -14.17 4.02
N PRO A 195 -0.25 -15.03 4.53
CA PRO A 195 -0.62 -16.18 5.34
C PRO A 195 -1.37 -15.80 6.63
N LEU A 196 -2.32 -16.64 7.03
CA LEU A 196 -2.98 -16.51 8.34
C LEU A 196 -2.03 -16.93 9.46
N ALA A 197 -1.98 -16.14 10.54
CA ALA A 197 -1.08 -16.34 11.67
C ALA A 197 -1.13 -17.79 12.21
N GLY A 198 0.04 -18.39 12.37
CA GLY A 198 0.19 -19.78 12.83
C GLY A 198 -0.05 -20.84 11.75
N THR A 199 -0.21 -20.45 10.48
CA THR A 199 -0.44 -21.35 9.35
C THR A 199 0.36 -20.89 8.11
N THR A 200 0.42 -21.74 7.09
CA THR A 200 0.88 -21.38 5.74
C THR A 200 -0.29 -21.14 4.79
N TYR A 201 -1.52 -21.04 5.33
CA TYR A 201 -2.74 -20.93 4.53
C TYR A 201 -3.03 -19.48 4.22
N THR A 202 -3.18 -19.18 2.93
CA THR A 202 -3.53 -17.86 2.42
C THR A 202 -4.90 -17.94 1.75
N VAL A 203 -5.86 -17.22 2.34
CA VAL A 203 -7.28 -17.34 1.99
C VAL A 203 -7.51 -17.03 0.51
N GLY A 204 -8.07 -17.99 -0.23
CA GLY A 204 -8.40 -17.85 -1.65
C GLY A 204 -7.20 -17.96 -2.60
N GLN A 205 -5.96 -18.00 -2.09
CA GLN A 205 -4.76 -18.30 -2.89
C GLN A 205 -4.40 -19.77 -2.81
N THR A 206 -4.33 -20.33 -1.60
CA THR A 206 -3.94 -21.73 -1.41
C THR A 206 -4.88 -22.70 -2.15
N GLU A 207 -6.19 -22.44 -2.18
CA GLU A 207 -7.12 -23.26 -2.97
C GLU A 207 -6.89 -23.14 -4.47
N ARG A 208 -6.56 -21.94 -4.97
CA ARG A 208 -6.27 -21.72 -6.39
C ARG A 208 -5.00 -22.44 -6.81
N GLU A 209 -3.97 -22.39 -5.98
CA GLU A 209 -2.70 -23.09 -6.18
C GLU A 209 -2.89 -24.61 -6.18
N ILE A 210 -3.60 -25.14 -5.18
CA ILE A 210 -3.93 -26.57 -5.12
C ILE A 210 -4.71 -26.99 -6.35
N LEU A 211 -5.72 -26.22 -6.76
CA LEU A 211 -6.51 -26.52 -7.95
C LEU A 211 -5.66 -26.49 -9.23
N ALA A 212 -4.76 -25.51 -9.37
CA ALA A 212 -3.84 -25.42 -10.50
C ALA A 212 -2.90 -26.63 -10.57
N GLU A 213 -2.35 -27.06 -9.44
CA GLU A 213 -1.47 -28.23 -9.37
C GLU A 213 -2.24 -29.52 -9.67
N VAL A 214 -3.45 -29.68 -9.14
CA VAL A 214 -4.31 -30.82 -9.46
C VAL A 214 -4.64 -30.86 -10.96
N LYS A 215 -5.01 -29.72 -11.56
CA LYS A 215 -5.26 -29.63 -13.02
C LYS A 215 -4.01 -30.03 -13.82
N ARG A 216 -2.82 -29.59 -13.39
CA ARG A 216 -1.54 -29.96 -14.02
C ARG A 216 -1.28 -31.46 -13.94
N LEU A 217 -1.43 -32.07 -12.76
CA LEU A 217 -1.19 -33.51 -12.58
C LEU A 217 -2.16 -34.36 -13.39
N LEU A 218 -3.43 -33.94 -13.50
CA LEU A 218 -4.41 -34.62 -14.35
C LEU A 218 -4.04 -34.54 -15.83
N ALA A 219 -3.54 -33.39 -16.30
CA ALA A 219 -3.08 -33.24 -17.68
C ALA A 219 -1.88 -34.16 -17.99
N ILE A 220 -0.90 -34.23 -17.08
CA ILE A 220 0.25 -35.16 -17.22
C ILE A 220 -0.24 -36.60 -17.29
N LYS A 221 -1.14 -37.00 -16.39
CA LYS A 221 -1.70 -38.36 -16.39
C LYS A 221 -2.43 -38.68 -17.70
N ALA A 222 -3.21 -37.74 -18.23
CA ALA A 222 -3.91 -37.92 -19.50
C ALA A 222 -2.92 -38.08 -20.68
N GLU A 223 -1.82 -37.33 -20.69
CA GLU A 223 -0.75 -37.50 -21.68
C GLU A 223 -0.06 -38.86 -21.55
N GLU A 224 0.24 -39.31 -20.33
CA GLU A 224 0.82 -40.63 -20.06
C GLU A 224 -0.09 -41.78 -20.53
N GLU A 225 -1.40 -41.68 -20.25
CA GLU A 225 -2.40 -42.66 -20.71
C GLU A 225 -2.50 -42.71 -22.23
N LEU A 226 -2.43 -41.55 -22.90
CA LEU A 226 -2.42 -41.44 -24.36
C LEU A 226 -1.16 -42.10 -24.95
N ILE A 227 0.01 -41.86 -24.36
CA ILE A 227 1.30 -42.46 -24.77
C ILE A 227 1.32 -43.98 -24.52
N ALA A 228 0.68 -44.44 -23.44
CA ALA A 228 0.59 -45.85 -23.08
C ALA A 228 -0.38 -46.67 -23.97
N GLY A 229 -1.06 -46.03 -24.93
CA GLY A 229 -2.00 -46.69 -25.84
C GLY A 229 -3.29 -47.15 -25.14
N GLN A 230 -3.57 -46.63 -23.94
CA GLN A 230 -4.87 -46.77 -23.30
C GLN A 230 -5.79 -45.69 -23.88
N SER A 231 -7.03 -46.05 -24.26
CA SER A 231 -7.97 -45.08 -24.82
C SER A 231 -8.26 -43.99 -23.79
N ALA A 232 -7.68 -42.81 -23.94
CA ALA A 232 -8.03 -41.64 -23.14
C ALA A 232 -9.53 -41.38 -23.33
N ASP A 233 -10.30 -41.46 -22.25
CA ASP A 233 -11.73 -41.20 -22.30
C ASP A 233 -11.92 -39.71 -22.59
N VAL A 234 -12.40 -39.40 -23.80
CA VAL A 234 -12.47 -38.05 -24.39
C VAL A 234 -13.37 -37.10 -23.58
N ALA A 235 -14.06 -37.61 -22.56
CA ALA A 235 -14.84 -36.84 -21.60
C ALA A 235 -13.99 -35.94 -20.68
N ASP A 236 -12.76 -36.33 -20.32
CA ASP A 236 -11.93 -35.58 -19.34
C ASP A 236 -11.28 -34.31 -19.91
N LEU A 237 -11.13 -34.23 -21.24
CA LEU A 237 -10.48 -33.08 -21.91
C LEU A 237 -11.35 -31.80 -21.91
N ARG A 238 -12.68 -31.92 -21.75
CA ARG A 238 -13.58 -30.75 -21.77
C ARG A 238 -13.75 -30.06 -20.42
N ALA A 239 -13.21 -30.62 -19.33
CA ALA A 239 -13.28 -30.04 -18.00
C ALA A 239 -12.11 -29.10 -17.67
N VAL A 240 -11.11 -29.00 -18.56
CA VAL A 240 -9.85 -28.26 -18.30
C VAL A 240 -9.92 -26.80 -18.76
N GLU A 241 -10.85 -26.42 -19.64
CA GLU A 241 -10.94 -25.09 -20.27
C GLU A 241 -12.03 -24.14 -19.71
N THR A 242 -12.62 -24.45 -18.54
CA THR A 242 -13.50 -23.53 -17.80
C THR A 242 -13.01 -23.32 -16.37
#